data_AF-A0A9E0PTK7-F1
#
_entry.id   AF-A0A9E0PTK7-F1
#
_cell.length_a   1.000
_cell.length_b   1.000
_cell.length_c   1.000
_cell.angle_alpha   90.00
_cell.angle_beta   90.00
_cell.angle_gamma   90.00
#
_symmetry.space_group_name_H-M   'P 1'
#
loop_
_entity.id
_entity.type
_entity.pdbx_description
1 polymer ?
#
loop_
_entity_poly.entity_id
_entity_poly.type
_entity_poly.pdbx_seq_one_letter_code
_entity_poly.pdbx_strand_id
1 'polypeptide(L)'
;MSQLQIHEYLAELDRLKRASGSRRETNRRGAFRDLLKGWGRGQDLVFVEEYALKTAAKANITVDGALLHGIRTPLGYWEAKDADDDLEAEMAAKFRKG
;
A
#
# COMPACT_ATOMS: atom_id res chain seq x y z
N MET A 1 -3.24 1.76 13.66
CA MET A 1 -1.97 0.99 13.75
C MET A 1 -1.40 1.14 15.15
N SER A 2 -0.87 0.07 15.72
CA SER A 2 -0.19 0.09 17.03
C SER A 2 1.28 0.49 16.88
N GLN A 3 1.86 1.13 17.92
CA GLN A 3 3.30 1.45 17.97
C GLN A 3 4.18 0.19 17.82
N LEU A 4 3.73 -0.95 18.33
CA LEU A 4 4.44 -2.22 18.20
C LEU A 4 4.58 -2.65 16.74
N GLN A 5 3.50 -2.54 15.96
CA GLN A 5 3.49 -2.90 14.53
C GLN A 5 4.41 -1.99 13.72
N ILE A 6 4.49 -0.70 14.09
CA ILE A 6 5.38 0.27 13.46
C ILE A 6 6.84 -0.10 13.77
N HIS A 7 7.15 -0.48 15.01
CA HIS A 7 8.50 -0.92 15.38
C HIS A 7 8.92 -2.21 14.66
N GLU A 8 8.02 -3.19 14.54
CA GLU A 8 8.27 -4.42 13.77
C GLU A 8 8.52 -4.12 12.30
N TYR A 9 7.75 -3.22 11.70
CA TYR A 9 7.96 -2.76 10.32
C TYR A 9 9.32 -2.07 10.14
N LEU A 10 9.71 -1.18 11.05
CA LEU A 10 11.01 -0.51 10.99
C LEU A 10 12.16 -1.51 11.15
N ALA A 11 12.00 -2.52 12.01
CA ALA A 11 12.97 -3.58 12.18
C ALA A 11 13.08 -4.47 10.93
N GLU A 12 11.96 -4.82 10.29
CA GLU A 12 11.95 -5.59 9.04
C GLU A 12 12.56 -4.78 7.89
N LEU A 13 12.26 -3.49 7.79
CA LEU A 13 12.91 -2.59 6.84
C LEU A 13 14.43 -2.56 7.03
N ASP A 14 14.89 -2.52 8.28
CA ASP A 14 16.32 -2.49 8.58
C ASP A 14 16.99 -3.84 8.24
N ARG A 15 16.33 -4.96 8.53
CA ARG A 15 16.77 -6.30 8.12
C ARG A 15 16.88 -6.41 6.60
N LEU A 16 15.86 -5.97 5.87
CA LEU A 16 15.83 -6.01 4.42
C LEU A 16 16.89 -5.09 3.80
N LYS A 17 17.15 -3.92 4.39
CA LYS A 17 18.26 -3.04 3.99
C LYS A 17 19.62 -3.72 4.16
N ARG A 18 19.85 -4.38 5.29
CA ARG A 18 21.10 -5.11 5.57
C ARG A 18 21.28 -6.32 4.66
N ALA A 19 20.21 -7.09 4.44
CA ALA A 19 20.26 -8.31 3.63
C ALA A 19 20.38 -8.05 2.12
N SER A 20 19.72 -7.01 1.61
CA SER A 20 19.68 -6.74 0.18
C SER A 20 20.85 -5.88 -0.32
N GLY A 21 21.62 -5.23 0.58
CA GLY A 21 22.77 -4.37 0.26
C GLY A 21 22.47 -3.18 -0.66
N SER A 22 21.21 -2.99 -1.04
CA SER A 22 20.77 -2.05 -2.06
C SER A 22 19.39 -1.54 -1.68
N ARG A 23 19.18 -0.25 -1.91
CA ARG A 23 17.98 0.52 -1.56
C ARG A 23 16.82 0.22 -2.53
N ARG A 24 16.68 -1.04 -2.96
CA ARG A 24 15.69 -1.45 -3.96
C ARG A 24 14.29 -1.24 -3.40
N GLU A 25 13.51 -0.44 -4.12
CA GLU A 25 12.16 0.02 -3.78
C GLU A 25 11.20 -1.15 -3.55
N THR A 26 11.41 -2.24 -4.30
CA THR A 26 10.68 -3.50 -4.21
C THR A 26 10.67 -4.08 -2.78
N ASN A 27 11.74 -3.89 -2.01
CA ASN A 27 11.82 -4.38 -0.63
C ASN A 27 10.95 -3.54 0.31
N ARG A 28 10.86 -2.21 0.09
CA ARG A 28 9.97 -1.33 0.87
C ARG A 28 8.50 -1.65 0.60
N ARG A 29 8.14 -1.84 -0.68
CA ARG A 29 6.78 -2.26 -1.07
C ARG A 29 6.41 -3.59 -0.41
N GLY A 30 7.31 -4.57 -0.42
CA GLY A 30 7.14 -5.85 0.26
C GLY A 30 6.90 -5.72 1.77
N ALA A 31 7.77 -4.99 2.47
CA ALA A 31 7.67 -4.80 3.92
C ALA A 31 6.41 -4.04 4.36
N PHE A 32 6.03 -2.99 3.61
CA PHE A 32 4.86 -2.19 3.95
C PHE A 32 3.56 -2.96 3.71
N ARG A 33 3.52 -3.77 2.66
CA ARG A 33 2.42 -4.71 2.41
C ARG A 33 2.25 -5.71 3.56
N ASP A 34 3.33 -6.23 4.10
CA ASP A 34 3.26 -7.15 5.24
C ASP A 34 2.72 -6.44 6.50
N LEU A 35 3.19 -5.22 6.76
CA LEU A 35 2.64 -4.35 7.80
C LEU A 35 1.13 -4.12 7.61
N LEU A 36 0.68 -3.81 6.40
CA LEU A 36 -0.75 -3.60 6.10
C LEU A 36 -1.57 -4.88 6.30
N LYS A 37 -1.04 -6.05 5.93
CA LYS A 37 -1.69 -7.35 6.19
C LYS A 37 -1.80 -7.62 7.69
N GLY A 38 -0.73 -7.38 8.45
CA GLY A 38 -0.73 -7.54 9.90
C GLY A 38 -1.68 -6.58 10.61
N TRP A 39 -1.71 -5.32 10.18
CA TRP A 39 -2.66 -4.33 10.70
C TRP A 39 -4.10 -4.67 10.35
N GLY A 40 -4.36 -5.06 9.10
CA GLY A 40 -5.69 -5.43 8.61
C GLY A 40 -6.29 -6.59 9.39
N ARG A 41 -5.51 -7.65 9.67
CA ARG A 41 -5.94 -8.76 10.52
C ARG A 41 -6.42 -8.31 11.91
N GLY A 42 -5.76 -7.32 12.51
CA GLY A 42 -6.16 -6.78 13.82
C GLY A 42 -7.42 -5.93 13.79
N GLN A 43 -7.94 -5.59 12.61
CA GLN A 43 -9.13 -4.76 12.39
C GLN A 43 -10.24 -5.52 11.64
N ASP A 44 -10.13 -6.85 11.51
CA ASP A 44 -11.01 -7.68 10.69
C ASP A 44 -11.07 -7.24 9.20
N LEU A 45 -9.93 -6.76 8.69
CA LEU A 45 -9.77 -6.31 7.31
C LEU A 45 -8.92 -7.29 6.51
N VAL A 46 -9.34 -7.49 5.27
CA VAL A 46 -8.64 -8.27 4.27
C VAL A 46 -7.90 -7.34 3.33
N PHE A 47 -6.58 -7.44 3.31
CA PHE A 47 -5.75 -6.73 2.34
C PHE A 47 -5.66 -7.55 1.05
N VAL A 48 -6.08 -6.96 -0.06
CA VAL A 48 -6.05 -7.55 -1.41
C VAL A 48 -5.04 -6.80 -2.25
N GLU A 49 -4.09 -7.52 -2.84
CA GLU A 49 -3.11 -6.98 -3.79
C GLU A 49 -3.73 -6.81 -5.18
N GLU A 50 -3.32 -5.78 -5.91
CA GLU A 50 -3.77 -5.51 -7.29
C GLU A 50 -5.30 -5.43 -7.42
N TYR A 51 -5.91 -4.54 -6.63
CA TYR A 51 -7.35 -4.40 -6.58
C TYR A 51 -7.86 -3.51 -7.71
N ALA A 52 -8.69 -4.06 -8.59
CA ALA A 52 -9.38 -3.30 -9.63
C ALA A 52 -10.61 -2.58 -9.06
N LEU A 53 -10.58 -1.24 -9.06
CA LEU A 53 -11.72 -0.41 -8.71
C LEU A 53 -12.36 0.21 -9.95
N LYS A 54 -13.69 0.37 -9.89
CA LYS A 54 -14.46 1.15 -10.87
C LYS A 54 -14.74 2.50 -10.25
N THR A 55 -14.19 3.57 -10.84
CA THR A 55 -14.47 4.93 -10.36
C THR A 55 -15.88 5.37 -10.76
N ALA A 56 -16.40 6.41 -10.10
CA ALA A 56 -17.67 7.04 -10.48
C ALA A 56 -17.69 7.52 -11.95
N ALA A 57 -16.52 7.82 -12.52
CA ALA A 57 -16.33 8.16 -13.93
C ALA A 57 -16.33 6.94 -14.88
N LYS A 58 -16.69 5.73 -14.39
CA LYS A 58 -16.60 4.45 -15.14
C LYS A 58 -15.19 4.07 -15.61
N ALA A 59 -14.14 4.71 -15.08
CA ALA A 59 -12.77 4.29 -15.34
C ALA A 59 -12.44 3.06 -14.50
N ASN A 60 -11.83 2.05 -15.13
CA ASN A 60 -11.21 0.94 -14.41
C ASN A 60 -9.81 1.40 -13.98
N ILE A 61 -9.61 1.58 -12.68
CA ILE A 61 -8.31 1.90 -12.11
C ILE A 61 -7.87 0.68 -11.30
N THR A 62 -6.61 0.27 -11.46
CA THR A 62 -6.01 -0.77 -10.61
C THR A 62 -5.12 -0.08 -9.59
N VAL A 63 -5.30 -0.41 -8.31
CA VAL A 63 -4.42 0.03 -7.22
C VAL A 63 -3.54 -1.11 -6.76
N ASP A 64 -2.35 -0.80 -6.23
CA ASP A 64 -1.42 -1.81 -5.72
C ASP A 64 -2.03 -2.65 -4.58
N GLY A 65 -2.93 -2.08 -3.78
CA GLY A 65 -3.74 -2.86 -2.86
C GLY A 65 -4.99 -2.15 -2.35
N ALA A 66 -5.93 -2.93 -1.82
CA ALA A 66 -7.13 -2.44 -1.16
C ALA A 66 -7.34 -3.16 0.17
N LEU A 67 -7.78 -2.40 1.17
CA LEU A 67 -8.24 -2.91 2.45
C LEU A 67 -9.75 -3.05 2.40
N LEU A 68 -10.23 -4.30 2.42
CA LEU A 68 -11.63 -4.66 2.37
C LEU A 68 -12.12 -5.06 3.76
N HIS A 69 -13.29 -4.60 4.15
CA HIS A 69 -14.03 -5.15 5.29
C HIS A 69 -14.82 -6.40 4.87
N GLY A 70 -15.34 -7.19 5.82
CA GLY A 70 -15.97 -8.51 5.58
C GLY A 70 -17.09 -8.55 4.52
N ILE A 71 -17.68 -7.41 4.14
CA ILE A 71 -18.72 -7.29 3.10
C ILE A 71 -18.12 -6.84 1.74
N ARG A 72 -16.80 -7.01 1.54
CA ARG A 72 -16.05 -6.51 0.36
C ARG A 72 -16.15 -4.99 0.15
N THR A 73 -16.47 -4.25 1.22
CA THR A 73 -16.48 -2.79 1.19
C THR A 73 -15.04 -2.29 1.33
N PRO A 74 -14.50 -1.55 0.34
CA PRO A 74 -13.17 -0.96 0.46
C PRO A 74 -13.21 0.16 1.51
N LEU A 75 -12.43 -0.01 2.58
CA LEU A 75 -12.19 1.03 3.58
C LEU A 75 -11.02 1.94 3.22
N GLY A 76 -10.11 1.46 2.39
CA GLY A 76 -8.96 2.23 1.95
C GLY A 76 -8.26 1.57 0.77
N TYR A 77 -7.59 2.41 -0.01
CA TYR A 77 -6.76 2.00 -1.12
C TYR A 77 -5.31 2.34 -0.80
N TRP A 78 -4.39 1.47 -1.20
CA TRP A 78 -2.97 1.68 -1.06
C TRP A 78 -2.34 1.67 -2.46
N GLU A 79 -1.51 2.68 -2.71
CA GLU A 79 -0.61 2.70 -3.85
C GLU A 79 0.82 2.72 -3.37
N ALA A 80 1.62 1.84 -3.98
CA ALA A 80 3.03 1.75 -3.74
C ALA A 80 3.74 2.74 -4.66
N LYS A 81 4.06 3.92 -4.13
CA LYS A 81 4.86 4.94 -4.82
C LYS A 81 6.34 4.72 -4.58
N ASP A 82 7.15 4.91 -5.62
CA ASP A 82 8.60 4.98 -5.52
C ASP A 82 9.03 6.33 -4.93
N ALA A 83 10.17 6.39 -4.25
CA ALA A 83 10.64 7.64 -3.62
C ALA A 83 11.10 8.71 -4.63
N ASP A 84 11.29 8.33 -5.90
CA ASP A 84 11.65 9.21 -7.01
C ASP A 84 10.42 9.69 -7.81
N ASP A 85 9.23 9.20 -7.46
CA ASP A 85 8.00 9.49 -8.20
C ASP A 85 7.39 10.82 -7.70
N ASP A 86 7.27 11.79 -8.60
CA ASP A 86 6.80 13.14 -8.30
C ASP A 86 5.31 13.12 -7.91
N LEU A 87 5.07 12.98 -6.60
CA LEU A 87 3.76 12.81 -5.99
C LEU A 87 2.78 13.93 -6.37
N GLU A 88 3.29 15.17 -6.55
CA GLU A 88 2.48 16.31 -6.98
C GLU A 88 2.05 16.19 -8.46
N ALA A 89 2.98 15.82 -9.35
CA ALA A 89 2.66 15.62 -10.76
C ALA A 89 1.60 14.53 -10.96
N GLU A 90 1.71 13.44 -10.21
CA GLU A 90 0.82 12.28 -10.32
C GLU A 90 -0.55 12.51 -9.68
N MET A 91 -0.62 13.21 -8.53
CA MET A 91 -1.89 13.61 -7.94
C MET A 91 -2.64 14.56 -8.88
N ALA A 92 -1.93 15.52 -9.49
CA ALA A 92 -2.50 16.44 -10.46
C ALA A 92 -2.92 15.75 -11.77
N ALA A 93 -2.24 14.68 -12.18
CA ALA A 93 -2.62 13.85 -13.32
C ALA A 93 -3.85 12.98 -13.03
N LYS A 94 -3.96 12.42 -11.82
CA LYS A 94 -5.13 11.63 -11.39
C LYS A 94 -6.36 12.49 -11.15
N PHE A 95 -6.22 13.67 -10.53
CA PHE A 95 -7.30 14.67 -10.42
C PHE A 95 -7.78 15.18 -11.79
N ARG A 96 -6.89 15.27 -12.78
CA ARG A 96 -7.26 15.61 -14.16
C ARG A 96 -7.96 14.48 -14.91
N LYS A 97 -7.71 13.22 -14.55
CA LYS A 97 -8.38 12.06 -15.13
C LYS A 97 -9.77 11.79 -14.55
N GLY A 98 -10.11 12.40 -13.41
CA GLY A 98 -11.45 12.37 -12.81
C GLY A 98 -11.62 11.33 -11.72
#